data_AF-A0A2N2XJC7-F1
#
_entry.id   AF-A0A2N2XJC7-F1
#
_cell.length_a   1.000
_cell.length_b   1.000
_cell.length_c   1.000
_cell.angle_alpha   90.00
_cell.angle_beta   90.00
_cell.angle_gamma   90.00
#
_symmetry.space_group_name_H-M   'P 1'
#
loop_
_entity.id
_entity.type
_entity.pdbx_description
1 polymer ?
#
loop_
_entity_poly.entity_id
_entity_poly.type
_entity_poly.pdbx_seq_one_letter_code
_entity_poly.pdbx_strand_id
1 'polypeptide(L)' 'MESNKLSRVDYIFRPETNRLDLLKRVMSKDKDDFLLELIDSGLKGRGGAGFLTGL' A
#
# COMPACT_ATOMS: atom_id res chain seq x y z
N MET A 1 -18.32 22.55 -12.23
CA MET A 1 -17.32 22.00 -11.29
C MET A 1 -16.36 21.15 -12.10
N GLU A 2 -15.14 21.62 -12.33
CA GLU A 2 -14.16 20.84 -13.11
C GLU A 2 -13.77 19.58 -12.35
N SER A 3 -14.00 18.42 -12.94
CA SER A 3 -13.55 17.13 -12.43
C SER A 3 -12.05 16.99 -12.73
N ASN A 4 -11.21 17.42 -11.79
CA ASN A 4 -9.76 17.20 -11.85
C ASN A 4 -9.46 15.69 -11.78
N LYS A 5 -9.41 15.03 -12.93
CA LYS A 5 -8.98 13.63 -13.04
C LYS A 5 -7.48 13.56 -12.79
N LEU A 6 -7.10 13.00 -11.64
CA LEU A 6 -5.70 12.70 -11.33
C LEU A 6 -5.14 11.74 -12.39
N SER A 7 -3.99 12.10 -12.94
CA SER A 7 -3.22 11.25 -13.83
C SER A 7 -2.50 10.16 -13.03
N ARG A 8 -2.08 9.07 -13.69
CA ARG A 8 -1.27 8.01 -13.04
C ARG A 8 0.02 8.57 -12.42
N VAL A 9 0.59 9.60 -13.04
CA VAL A 9 1.81 10.29 -12.60
C VAL A 9 1.55 11.01 -11.27
N ASP A 10 0.37 11.62 -11.09
CA ASP A 10 0.01 12.32 -9.87
C ASP A 10 -0.11 11.39 -8.65
N TYR A 11 -0.41 10.11 -8.87
CA TYR A 11 -0.39 9.10 -7.81
C TYR A 11 1.03 8.65 -7.43
N ILE A 12 1.97 8.66 -8.39
CA ILE A 12 3.36 8.24 -8.16
C ILE A 12 4.15 9.36 -7.48
N PHE A 13 3.96 10.60 -7.93
CA PHE A 13 4.65 11.78 -7.39
C PHE A 13 3.84 12.52 -6.35
N ARG A 14 2.74 11.93 -5.88
CA ARG A 14 2.06 12.48 -4.71
C ARG A 14 3.08 12.53 -3.57
N PRO A 15 3.28 13.67 -2.92
CA PRO A 15 4.16 13.74 -1.77
C PRO A 15 3.59 12.82 -0.70
N GLU A 16 4.14 11.61 -0.61
CA GLU A 16 3.68 10.63 0.34
C GLU A 16 3.99 11.13 1.74
N THR A 17 2.98 10.97 2.60
CA THR A 17 3.05 11.02 4.05
C THR A 17 4.40 10.54 4.57
N ASN A 18 4.97 11.29 5.49
CA ASN A 18 6.26 11.04 6.13
C ASN A 18 6.52 9.54 6.35
N ARG A 19 7.42 8.96 5.55
CA ARG A 19 7.71 7.51 5.51
C ARG A 19 8.06 6.96 6.89
N LEU A 20 8.64 7.80 7.76
CA LEU A 20 8.98 7.45 9.13
C LEU A 20 7.74 7.24 10.01
N ASP A 21 6.68 8.02 9.78
CA ASP A 21 5.44 7.89 10.55
C ASP A 21 4.66 6.64 10.11
N LEU A 22 4.67 6.35 8.81
CA LEU A 22 4.16 5.07 8.29
C LEU A 22 4.90 3.89 8.93
N LEU A 23 6.23 3.92 8.92
CA LEU A 23 7.04 2.85 9.51
C LEU A 23 6.74 2.68 10.99
N LYS A 24 6.74 3.76 11.78
CA LYS A 24 6.41 3.71 13.21
C LYS A 24 5.04 3.08 13.46
N ARG A 25 4.03 3.50 12.68
CA ARG A 25 2.67 2.96 12.78
C ARG A 25 2.65 1.46 12.49
N VAL A 26 3.26 1.02 11.38
CA VAL A 26 3.27 -0.40 10.99
C VAL A 26 4.04 -1.24 11.99
N MET A 27 5.18 -0.76 12.49
CA MET A 27 5.99 -1.46 13.49
C MET A 27 5.30 -1.61 14.85
N SER A 28 4.28 -0.79 15.13
CA SER A 28 3.46 -0.89 16.34
C SER A 28 2.25 -1.83 16.22
N LYS A 29 1.94 -2.32 15.00
CA LYS A 29 0.81 -3.24 14.78
C LYS A 29 1.15 -4.65 15.25
N ASP A 30 0.10 -5.38 15.63
CA ASP A 30 0.21 -6.83 15.78
C ASP A 30 0.51 -7.50 14.43
N LYS A 31 1.24 -8.61 14.47
CA LYS A 31 1.67 -9.33 13.27
C LYS A 31 0.49 -9.95 12.53
N ASP A 32 -0.48 -10.48 13.25
CA ASP A 32 -1.65 -11.14 12.66
C ASP A 32 -2.57 -10.10 12.01
N ASP A 33 -2.75 -8.95 12.66
CA ASP A 33 -3.48 -7.81 12.08
C ASP A 33 -2.84 -7.31 10.78
N PHE A 34 -1.51 -7.20 10.76
CA PHE A 34 -0.79 -6.79 9.55
C PHE A 34 -0.90 -7.84 8.44
N LEU A 35 -0.85 -9.13 8.77
CA LEU A 35 -1.01 -10.21 7.81
C LEU A 35 -2.42 -10.23 7.20
N LEU A 36 -3.45 -10.01 8.03
CA LEU A 36 -4.84 -9.88 7.56
C LEU A 36 -5.01 -8.70 6.61
N GLU A 37 -4.42 -7.54 6.92
CA GLU A 37 -4.44 -6.37 6.02
C GLU A 37 -3.78 -6.69 4.66
N LEU A 38 -2.69 -7.45 4.65
CA LEU A 38 -2.02 -7.91 3.44
C LEU A 38 -2.89 -8.85 2.60
N ILE A 39 -3.58 -9.78 3.24
CA ILE A 39 -4.51 -10.71 2.58
C ILE A 39 -5.69 -9.94 1.96
N ASP A 40 -6.32 -9.06 2.74
CA ASP A 40 -7.49 -8.28 2.33
C ASP A 40 -7.16 -7.27 1.21
N SER A 41 -5.92 -6.79 1.15
CA SER A 41 -5.45 -5.91 0.07
C SER A 41 -5.43 -6.59 -1.31
N GLY A 42 -5.41 -7.93 -1.35
CA GLY A 42 -5.23 -8.69 -2.59
C GLY A 42 -3.87 -8.42 -3.25
N LEU A 43 -2.86 -7.97 -2.49
CA LEU A 43 -1.52 -7.72 -3.02
C LEU A 43 -0.96 -9.00 -3.65
N LYS A 44 -0.36 -8.85 -4.83
CA LYS A 44 0.27 -9.95 -5.57
C LYS A 44 1.73 -9.64 -5.81
N GLY A 45 2.58 -10.66 -5.81
CA GLY A 45 3.98 -10.55 -6.18
C GLY A 45 4.12 -9.92 -7.57
N ARG A 46 4.77 -8.75 -7.62
CA ARG A 46 4.97 -7.99 -8.87
C ARG A 46 6.18 -8.47 -9.69
N GLY A 47 6.81 -9.58 -9.29
CA GLY A 47 7.91 -10.23 -10.01
C GLY A 47 7.47 -11.07 -11.23
N GLY A 48 6.19 -11.07 -11.59
CA GLY A 48 5.66 -11.74 -12.79
C GLY A 48 4.79 -12.97 -12.51
N ALA A 49 5.02 -13.68 -11.41
CA ALA A 49 4.26 -14.89 -11.07
C ALA A 49 2.86 -14.60 -10.50
N GLY A 50 2.65 -13.45 -9.86
CA GLY A 50 1.33 -13.01 -9.41
C GLY A 50 0.73 -13.78 -8.22
N PHE A 51 1.54 -14.50 -7.43
CA PHE A 51 1.09 -15.11 -6.17
C PHE A 51 0.63 -14.06 -5.17
N LEU A 52 -0.35 -14.42 -4.33
CA LEU A 52 -0.81 -13.57 -3.24
C LEU A 52 0.33 -13.36 -2.25
N THR A 53 0.59 -12.11 -1.87
CA THR A 53 1.74 -11.75 -1.02
C THR A 53 1.48 -12.03 0.46
N GLY A 54 0.22 -12.01 0.89
CA GLY A 54 -0.17 -12.32 2.27
C GLY A 54 -0.39 -13.81 2.55
N LEU A 55 -0.20 -14.69 1.56
CA LEU A 55 -0.32 -16.15 1.67
C LEU A 55 1.02 -16.83 1.39
#